data_AF-A0A7W0C6S0-F1
#
_entry.id   AF-A0A7W0C6S0-F1
#
_cell.length_a   1.000
_cell.length_b   1.000
_cell.length_c   1.000
_cell.angle_alpha   90.00
_cell.angle_beta   90.00
_cell.angle_gamma   90.00
#
_symmetry.space_group_name_H-M   'P 1'
#
loop_
_entity.id
_entity.type
_entity.pdbx_description
1 polymer ?
#
loop_
_entity_poly.entity_id
_entity_poly.type
_entity_poly.pdbx_seq_one_letter_code
_entity_poly.pdbx_strand_id
1 'polypeptide(L)'
;MSNHAVANDKPPGFTRGDPPTENSRSLEASAGSFPYLKGLANLIGIFCIVWFLWYIFMNPSAVMKLYTPMYGFALIASFLCGIVLLTNVFDVPGIYDEKFSHSSVVKGIALTIAAVVLMYVGHYLIFWGIIGKFAVAYFSPESIVASGGIGAEPFVARENASTAIVYFCAAFLWLALFWNLGFNQWPWQKTSRSTRTGSKFIAILFFTTLIYIFLFHPHVCHLFYPAQDKAGVAPWWEGFAGTGSAFFSLGLVLSSLVWIVFSDLLWEGYPWKKLEKNGHSTFVKGIVTFVGTLVLGFVFLYILLQIFTVVWDEAFMGGQYTDGPDWRMIHAAEVAGFFILAAFILRHYFNNFPNFSSLWARAAARSVIAVAGGMLIYLFYFSPLATFFLAKVQGFAQPGDTPLVWVLLFLSIILVHNEFFDRWPLNQKQKVQS
;
A
#
# COMPACT_ATOMS: atom_id res chain seq x y z
N MET A 1 33.67 -26.79 57.95
CA MET A 1 34.27 -26.85 56.61
C MET A 1 33.85 -28.18 55.99
N SER A 2 33.04 -28.11 54.94
CA SER A 2 32.26 -29.22 54.38
C SER A 2 33.09 -30.14 53.48
N ASN A 3 32.82 -31.43 53.59
CA ASN A 3 33.19 -32.50 52.65
C ASN A 3 32.29 -32.51 51.39
N HIS A 4 32.78 -33.20 50.35
CA HIS A 4 32.12 -34.00 49.30
C HIS A 4 32.68 -33.67 47.91
N ALA A 5 33.50 -34.52 47.27
CA ALA A 5 33.31 -35.89 46.77
C ALA A 5 32.37 -35.96 45.56
N VAL A 6 32.94 -36.36 44.41
CA VAL A 6 32.33 -36.56 43.10
C VAL A 6 31.76 -37.98 42.99
N ALA A 7 30.52 -38.13 42.49
CA ALA A 7 30.05 -39.35 41.83
C ALA A 7 28.83 -39.05 40.91
N ASN A 8 28.87 -39.60 39.69
CA ASN A 8 27.80 -39.69 38.70
C ASN A 8 26.62 -40.54 39.19
N ASP A 9 25.37 -40.21 38.82
CA ASP A 9 24.48 -41.15 38.10
C ASP A 9 23.17 -40.52 37.58
N LYS A 10 22.61 -41.20 36.56
CA LYS A 10 21.56 -40.88 35.56
C LYS A 10 20.20 -40.27 35.99
N PRO A 11 19.42 -39.68 35.03
CA PRO A 11 18.11 -39.07 35.27
C PRO A 11 16.95 -40.10 35.32
N PRO A 12 15.88 -39.87 36.10
CA PRO A 12 14.72 -40.74 36.10
C PRO A 12 13.73 -40.40 34.99
N GLY A 13 13.55 -41.36 34.07
CA GLY A 13 12.26 -41.98 33.75
C GLY A 13 11.09 -41.10 33.31
N PHE A 14 10.84 -41.10 32.01
CA PHE A 14 9.57 -40.71 31.37
C PHE A 14 8.52 -41.80 31.68
N THR A 15 7.59 -41.54 32.62
CA THR A 15 6.42 -42.41 32.84
C THR A 15 5.28 -42.00 31.92
N ARG A 16 4.82 -42.99 31.15
CA ARG A 16 3.74 -42.93 30.18
C ARG A 16 2.41 -43.13 30.93
N GLY A 17 1.49 -42.17 30.86
CA GLY A 17 0.06 -42.43 31.11
C GLY A 17 -0.66 -41.64 32.20
N ASP A 18 -0.51 -40.32 32.30
CA ASP A 18 -1.47 -39.50 33.06
C ASP A 18 -2.63 -39.04 32.14
N PRO A 19 -3.90 -39.17 32.57
CA PRO A 19 -5.03 -38.63 31.82
C PRO A 19 -4.94 -37.10 31.76
N PRO A 20 -5.39 -36.45 30.68
CA PRO A 20 -5.31 -35.00 30.57
C PRO A 20 -6.14 -34.37 31.69
N THR A 21 -5.51 -33.57 32.54
CA THR A 21 -6.19 -32.83 33.61
C THR A 21 -7.23 -31.89 33.00
N GLU A 22 -8.31 -31.62 33.73
CA GLU A 22 -9.45 -30.79 33.27
C GLU A 22 -9.03 -29.39 32.77
N ASN A 23 -7.88 -28.89 33.24
CA ASN A 23 -7.22 -27.67 32.76
C ASN A 23 -6.63 -27.78 31.33
N SER A 24 -6.23 -28.96 30.88
CA SER A 24 -5.77 -29.16 29.49
C SER A 24 -6.93 -29.16 28.50
N ARG A 25 -8.10 -29.69 28.91
CA ARG A 25 -9.34 -29.62 28.10
C ARG A 25 -9.91 -28.20 28.03
N SER A 26 -9.78 -27.39 29.08
CA SER A 26 -10.21 -25.99 29.06
C SER A 26 -9.28 -25.06 28.27
N LEU A 27 -7.99 -25.42 28.14
CA LEU A 27 -7.03 -24.71 27.30
C LEU A 27 -7.21 -25.03 25.80
N GLU A 28 -7.54 -26.27 25.45
CA GLU A 28 -7.88 -26.66 24.06
C GLU A 28 -9.26 -26.11 23.62
N ALA A 29 -10.19 -25.93 24.55
CA ALA A 29 -11.55 -25.41 24.27
C ALA A 29 -11.61 -23.89 23.97
N SER A 30 -10.50 -23.16 24.02
CA SER A 30 -10.47 -21.72 23.71
C SER A 30 -9.89 -21.35 22.34
N ALA A 31 -9.71 -22.33 21.44
CA ALA A 31 -9.52 -22.07 20.01
C ALA A 31 -10.86 -21.67 19.37
N GLY A 32 -11.45 -20.56 19.84
CA GLY A 32 -12.74 -20.07 19.36
C GLY A 32 -12.72 -19.83 17.85
N SER A 33 -13.67 -20.42 17.13
CA SER A 33 -13.82 -20.20 15.68
C SER A 33 -13.93 -18.71 15.40
N PHE A 34 -13.13 -18.22 14.45
CA PHE A 34 -13.22 -16.82 14.05
C PHE A 34 -14.64 -16.49 13.54
N PRO A 35 -15.33 -15.47 14.10
CA PRO A 35 -16.69 -15.16 13.71
C PRO A 35 -16.71 -14.40 12.37
N TYR A 36 -16.64 -15.14 11.25
CA TYR A 36 -16.62 -14.59 9.89
C TYR A 36 -17.77 -13.60 9.62
N LEU A 37 -18.94 -13.80 10.23
CA LEU A 37 -20.07 -12.88 10.13
C LEU A 37 -19.76 -11.48 10.69
N LYS A 38 -19.00 -11.39 11.80
CA LYS A 38 -18.56 -10.09 12.34
C LYS A 38 -17.53 -9.44 11.42
N GLY A 39 -16.67 -10.24 10.81
CA GLY A 39 -15.75 -9.81 9.77
C GLY A 39 -16.46 -9.17 8.59
N LEU A 40 -17.47 -9.87 8.06
CA LEU A 40 -18.32 -9.39 6.98
C LEU A 40 -19.09 -8.12 7.37
N ALA A 41 -19.67 -8.07 8.57
CA ALA A 41 -20.36 -6.88 9.06
C ALA A 41 -19.45 -5.66 9.13
N ASN A 42 -18.21 -5.83 9.62
CA ASN A 42 -17.20 -4.78 9.60
C ASN A 42 -16.85 -4.34 8.18
N LEU A 43 -16.66 -5.28 7.25
CA LEU A 43 -16.36 -4.96 5.86
C LEU A 43 -17.49 -4.16 5.20
N ILE A 44 -18.75 -4.52 5.46
CA ILE A 44 -19.92 -3.76 4.98
C ILE A 44 -19.92 -2.34 5.56
N GLY A 45 -19.69 -2.19 6.87
CA GLY A 45 -19.59 -0.89 7.51
C GLY A 45 -18.49 -0.01 6.89
N ILE A 46 -17.34 -0.61 6.60
CA ILE A 46 -16.21 0.08 5.95
C ILE A 46 -16.54 0.46 4.52
N PHE A 47 -17.19 -0.43 3.76
CA PHE A 47 -17.69 -0.10 2.43
C PHE A 47 -18.65 1.09 2.46
N CYS A 48 -19.58 1.14 3.42
CA CYS A 48 -20.50 2.27 3.59
C CYS A 48 -19.77 3.58 3.89
N ILE A 49 -18.73 3.56 4.74
CA ILE A 49 -17.90 4.74 5.01
C ILE A 49 -17.17 5.18 3.75
N VAL A 50 -16.54 4.26 3.03
CA VAL A 50 -15.83 4.55 1.76
C VAL A 50 -16.80 5.13 0.74
N TRP A 51 -17.99 4.56 0.59
CA TRP A 51 -19.02 5.04 -0.31
C TRP A 51 -19.49 6.45 0.06
N PHE A 52 -19.73 6.71 1.35
CA PHE A 52 -20.11 8.03 1.84
C PHE A 52 -19.02 9.09 1.59
N LEU A 53 -17.76 8.76 1.87
CA LEU A 53 -16.63 9.65 1.60
C LEU A 53 -16.43 9.87 0.10
N TRP A 54 -16.58 8.82 -0.72
CA TRP A 54 -16.56 8.94 -2.17
C TRP A 54 -17.66 9.88 -2.65
N TYR A 55 -18.88 9.73 -2.15
CA TYR A 55 -20.00 10.61 -2.47
C TYR A 55 -19.68 12.06 -2.13
N ILE A 56 -19.14 12.37 -0.95
CA ILE A 56 -18.85 13.77 -0.59
C ILE A 56 -17.72 14.35 -1.46
N PHE A 57 -16.62 13.62 -1.61
CA PHE A 57 -15.37 14.17 -2.10
C PHE A 57 -15.14 13.95 -3.59
N MET A 58 -15.45 12.76 -4.11
CA MET A 58 -15.05 12.33 -5.45
C MET A 58 -16.21 12.32 -6.45
N ASN A 59 -17.43 12.06 -6.00
CA ASN A 59 -18.55 11.92 -6.93
C ASN A 59 -18.74 13.22 -7.77
N PRO A 60 -18.76 13.11 -9.11
CA PRO A 60 -18.83 14.26 -10.02
C PRO A 60 -20.15 15.05 -9.90
N SER A 61 -21.21 14.40 -9.43
CA SER A 61 -22.52 14.98 -9.21
C SER A 61 -22.71 15.55 -7.79
N ALA A 62 -21.72 15.41 -6.91
CA ALA A 62 -21.84 15.77 -5.51
C ALA A 62 -21.14 17.10 -5.16
N VAL A 63 -20.80 17.28 -3.88
CA VAL A 63 -20.47 18.59 -3.30
C VAL A 63 -19.09 19.08 -3.74
N MET A 64 -18.04 18.28 -3.52
CA MET A 64 -16.66 18.77 -3.65
C MET A 64 -16.04 18.50 -5.03
N LYS A 65 -16.48 17.44 -5.72
CA LYS A 65 -16.08 17.09 -7.10
C LYS A 65 -14.56 17.06 -7.32
N LEU A 66 -13.82 16.51 -6.36
CA LEU A 66 -12.36 16.52 -6.37
C LEU A 66 -11.74 15.48 -7.30
N TYR A 67 -12.55 14.64 -7.93
CA TYR A 67 -12.09 13.55 -8.78
C TYR A 67 -11.33 14.05 -10.02
N THR A 68 -11.78 15.16 -10.60
CA THR A 68 -11.15 15.81 -11.74
C THR A 68 -10.86 17.29 -11.45
N PRO A 69 -9.66 17.81 -11.74
CA PRO A 69 -8.48 17.06 -12.19
C PRO A 69 -7.93 16.14 -11.09
N MET A 70 -6.83 15.40 -11.32
CA MET A 70 -6.15 14.41 -10.43
C MET A 70 -5.87 14.82 -8.95
N TYR A 71 -6.35 15.98 -8.52
CA TYR A 71 -6.24 16.53 -7.19
C TYR A 71 -6.81 15.65 -6.07
N GLY A 72 -8.02 15.12 -6.23
CA GLY A 72 -8.61 14.22 -5.24
C GLY A 72 -7.77 12.97 -5.04
N PHE A 73 -7.21 12.44 -6.13
CA PHE A 73 -6.23 11.36 -6.08
C PHE A 73 -5.01 11.77 -5.25
N ALA A 74 -4.37 12.90 -5.57
CA ALA A 74 -3.20 13.36 -4.82
C ALA A 74 -3.46 13.55 -3.32
N LEU A 75 -4.65 14.04 -2.93
CA LEU A 75 -5.03 14.14 -1.53
C LEU A 75 -5.17 12.77 -0.86
N ILE A 76 -5.86 11.81 -1.48
CA ILE A 76 -5.98 10.45 -0.94
C ILE A 76 -4.61 9.76 -0.86
N ALA A 77 -3.77 9.91 -1.88
CA ALA A 77 -2.42 9.35 -1.89
C ALA A 77 -1.56 9.96 -0.76
N SER A 78 -1.61 11.27 -0.57
CA SER A 78 -0.96 11.96 0.56
C SER A 78 -1.51 11.52 1.92
N PHE A 79 -2.83 11.29 2.02
CA PHE A 79 -3.47 10.78 3.24
C PHE A 79 -2.97 9.38 3.58
N LEU A 80 -2.93 8.49 2.59
CA LEU A 80 -2.37 7.15 2.75
C LEU A 80 -0.89 7.19 3.14
N CYS A 81 -0.09 8.06 2.52
CA CYS A 81 1.29 8.30 2.93
C CYS A 81 1.37 8.76 4.39
N GLY A 82 0.48 9.65 4.84
CA GLY A 82 0.39 10.08 6.23
C GLY A 82 0.08 8.92 7.20
N ILE A 83 -0.86 8.04 6.84
CA ILE A 83 -1.18 6.85 7.62
C ILE A 83 0.03 5.91 7.70
N VAL A 84 0.66 5.60 6.57
CA VAL A 84 1.85 4.74 6.50
C VAL A 84 3.02 5.37 7.25
N LEU A 85 3.18 6.69 7.18
CA LEU A 85 4.22 7.39 7.93
C LEU A 85 4.03 7.22 9.45
N LEU A 86 2.79 7.40 9.96
CA LEU A 86 2.48 7.20 11.37
C LEU A 86 2.66 5.75 11.82
N THR A 87 2.20 4.80 11.02
CA THR A 87 2.14 3.37 11.39
C THR A 87 3.44 2.64 11.08
N ASN A 88 3.83 2.61 9.81
CA ASN A 88 4.94 1.83 9.28
C ASN A 88 6.31 2.46 9.52
N VAL A 89 6.41 3.78 9.69
CA VAL A 89 7.71 4.47 9.84
C VAL A 89 7.95 4.91 11.29
N PHE A 90 7.00 5.63 11.89
CA PHE A 90 7.17 6.20 13.23
C PHE A 90 6.60 5.36 14.37
N ASP A 91 5.79 4.33 14.10
CA ASP A 91 5.16 3.47 15.13
C ASP A 91 4.37 4.29 16.17
N VAL A 92 3.65 5.32 15.70
CA VAL A 92 2.86 6.22 16.55
C VAL A 92 1.71 5.50 17.26
N PRO A 93 0.97 4.56 16.64
CA PRO A 93 -0.04 3.78 17.36
C PRO A 93 0.53 3.04 18.58
N GLY A 94 1.69 2.39 18.45
CA GLY A 94 2.36 1.70 19.55
C GLY A 94 2.79 2.66 20.66
N ILE A 95 3.34 3.82 20.30
CA ILE A 95 3.66 4.89 21.27
C ILE A 95 2.41 5.39 21.99
N TYR A 96 1.29 5.52 21.28
CA TYR A 96 0.04 5.97 21.85
C TYR A 96 -0.53 4.96 22.86
N ASP A 97 -0.47 3.67 22.52
CA ASP A 97 -0.91 2.58 23.39
C ASP A 97 -0.07 2.49 24.67
N GLU A 98 1.25 2.71 24.58
CA GLU A 98 2.15 2.71 25.73
C GLU A 98 1.92 3.88 26.70
N LYS A 99 1.52 5.06 26.18
CA LYS A 99 1.53 6.32 26.95
C LYS A 99 0.15 6.86 27.32
N PHE A 100 -0.88 6.59 26.53
CA PHE A 100 -2.15 7.33 26.62
C PHE A 100 -3.41 6.45 26.65
N SER A 101 -3.43 5.27 26.04
CA SER A 101 -4.70 4.62 25.68
C SER A 101 -5.32 3.69 26.74
N HIS A 102 -6.59 3.97 27.07
CA HIS A 102 -7.59 2.98 27.51
C HIS A 102 -8.78 2.83 26.52
N SER A 103 -8.87 3.65 25.45
CA SER A 103 -10.02 3.69 24.51
C SER A 103 -9.61 3.78 23.04
N SER A 104 -9.97 2.76 22.25
CA SER A 104 -9.68 2.66 20.81
C SER A 104 -10.34 3.77 19.98
N VAL A 105 -11.47 4.31 20.42
CA VAL A 105 -12.16 5.40 19.69
C VAL A 105 -11.38 6.70 19.79
N VAL A 106 -10.85 7.03 20.96
CA VAL A 106 -10.08 8.27 21.18
C VAL A 106 -8.75 8.22 20.42
N LYS A 107 -8.04 7.09 20.49
CA LYS A 107 -6.87 6.80 19.66
C LYS A 107 -7.20 6.95 18.17
N GLY A 108 -8.29 6.32 17.74
CA GLY A 108 -8.80 6.35 16.38
C GLY A 108 -8.95 7.75 15.83
N ILE A 109 -9.70 8.60 16.55
CA ILE A 109 -9.94 10.00 16.18
C ILE A 109 -8.64 10.79 16.15
N ALA A 110 -7.81 10.70 17.21
CA ALA A 110 -6.58 11.47 17.33
C ALA A 110 -5.58 11.16 16.20
N LEU A 111 -5.36 9.88 15.90
CA LEU A 111 -4.45 9.47 14.84
C LEU A 111 -5.00 9.74 13.44
N THR A 112 -6.32 9.67 13.25
CA THR A 112 -6.96 10.09 11.98
C THR A 112 -6.75 11.58 11.74
N ILE A 113 -6.97 12.43 12.76
CA ILE A 113 -6.69 13.87 12.68
C ILE A 113 -5.21 14.11 12.35
N ALA A 114 -4.29 13.39 13.02
CA ALA A 114 -2.86 13.50 12.73
C ALA A 114 -2.53 13.13 11.27
N ALA A 115 -3.12 12.07 10.73
CA ALA A 115 -2.94 11.67 9.33
C ALA A 115 -3.50 12.72 8.35
N VAL A 116 -4.64 13.34 8.66
CA VAL A 116 -5.20 14.44 7.87
C VAL A 116 -4.29 15.67 7.92
N VAL A 117 -3.77 16.04 9.10
CA VAL A 117 -2.81 17.14 9.23
C VAL A 117 -1.55 16.86 8.41
N LEU A 118 -1.02 15.64 8.45
CA LEU A 118 0.12 15.23 7.62
C LEU A 118 -0.18 15.31 6.13
N MET A 119 -1.39 14.94 5.70
CA MET A 119 -1.84 15.12 4.31
C MET A 119 -1.77 16.60 3.91
N TYR A 120 -2.35 17.51 4.70
CA TYR A 120 -2.33 18.95 4.40
C TYR A 120 -0.92 19.54 4.41
N VAL A 121 -0.10 19.17 5.40
CA VAL A 121 1.30 19.62 5.50
C VAL A 121 2.11 19.10 4.32
N GLY A 122 2.02 17.82 3.98
CA GLY A 122 2.72 17.24 2.84
C GLY A 122 2.29 17.89 1.53
N HIS A 123 0.99 17.93 1.26
CA HIS A 123 0.45 18.38 -0.02
C HIS A 123 0.62 19.90 -0.22
N TYR A 124 0.13 20.73 0.70
CA TYR A 124 0.11 22.19 0.48
C TYR A 124 1.37 22.88 0.99
N LEU A 125 1.86 22.54 2.18
CA LEU A 125 3.02 23.25 2.74
C LEU A 125 4.32 22.78 2.07
N ILE A 126 4.54 21.47 1.96
CA ILE A 126 5.78 20.92 1.42
C ILE A 126 5.77 20.94 -0.11
N PHE A 127 4.84 20.26 -0.78
CA PHE A 127 4.84 20.17 -2.24
C PHE A 127 4.47 21.49 -2.91
N TRP A 128 3.27 22.03 -2.68
CA TRP A 128 2.88 23.28 -3.35
C TRP A 128 3.63 24.49 -2.83
N GLY A 129 3.92 24.54 -1.53
CA GLY A 129 4.59 25.65 -0.88
C GLY A 129 6.10 25.64 -1.12
N ILE A 130 6.82 24.78 -0.42
CA ILE A 130 8.28 24.83 -0.37
C ILE A 130 8.90 24.33 -1.69
N ILE A 131 8.62 23.08 -2.07
CA ILE A 131 9.26 22.45 -3.23
C ILE A 131 8.78 23.12 -4.51
N GLY A 132 7.48 23.32 -4.66
CA GLY A 132 6.85 23.89 -5.83
C GLY A 132 7.25 25.33 -6.12
N LYS A 133 7.52 26.15 -5.10
CA LYS A 133 7.91 27.56 -5.29
C LYS A 133 9.42 27.77 -5.35
N PHE A 134 10.20 26.95 -4.65
CA PHE A 134 11.65 27.22 -4.48
C PHE A 134 12.56 26.18 -5.14
N ALA A 135 12.05 25.02 -5.56
CA ALA A 135 12.86 23.95 -6.14
C ALA A 135 12.39 23.55 -7.54
N VAL A 136 11.19 22.96 -7.65
CA VAL A 136 10.69 22.39 -8.92
C VAL A 136 9.26 22.81 -9.16
N ALA A 137 9.06 23.66 -10.17
CA ALA A 137 7.81 24.37 -10.43
C ALA A 137 6.59 23.46 -10.58
N TYR A 138 6.77 22.29 -11.21
CA TYR A 138 5.64 21.40 -11.48
C TYR A 138 4.97 20.82 -10.23
N PHE A 139 5.54 20.96 -9.03
CA PHE A 139 4.86 20.56 -7.80
C PHE A 139 3.86 21.61 -7.26
N SER A 140 3.79 22.81 -7.85
CA SER A 140 2.83 23.86 -7.48
C SER A 140 2.02 24.30 -8.70
N PRO A 141 0.68 24.27 -8.62
CA PRO A 141 -0.16 24.82 -9.67
C PRO A 141 0.14 26.30 -9.92
N GLU A 142 0.34 27.09 -8.86
CA GLU A 142 0.63 28.52 -8.97
C GLU A 142 1.98 28.77 -9.66
N SER A 143 3.00 27.97 -9.36
CA SER A 143 4.30 28.07 -10.04
C SER A 143 4.22 27.70 -11.52
N ILE A 144 3.44 26.67 -11.89
CA ILE A 144 3.21 26.31 -13.29
C ILE A 144 2.49 27.45 -14.02
N VAL A 145 1.40 27.98 -13.44
CA VAL A 145 0.67 29.12 -14.04
C VAL A 145 1.59 30.33 -14.20
N ALA A 146 2.42 30.61 -13.19
CA ALA A 146 3.36 31.73 -13.22
C ALA A 146 4.48 31.57 -14.27
N SER A 147 4.87 30.33 -14.62
CA SER A 147 5.85 30.11 -15.69
C SER A 147 5.31 30.40 -17.09
N GLY A 148 3.98 30.43 -17.27
CA GLY A 148 3.34 30.65 -18.57
C GLY A 148 3.59 29.51 -19.58
N GLY A 149 3.05 29.67 -20.79
CA GLY A 149 3.17 28.66 -21.86
C GLY A 149 1.89 27.85 -22.10
N ILE A 150 1.94 26.95 -23.08
CA ILE A 150 0.83 26.05 -23.44
C ILE A 150 0.76 24.94 -22.39
N GLY A 151 -0.43 24.70 -21.81
CA GLY A 151 -0.61 23.71 -20.74
C GLY A 151 -0.40 24.28 -19.33
N ALA A 152 -0.21 25.59 -19.19
CA ALA A 152 -0.10 26.29 -17.91
C ALA A 152 -1.44 26.84 -17.40
N GLU A 153 -2.57 26.46 -18.01
CA GLU A 153 -3.90 26.86 -17.57
C GLU A 153 -4.19 26.29 -16.16
N PRO A 154 -4.94 27.01 -15.29
CA PRO A 154 -5.12 26.60 -13.90
C PRO A 154 -5.64 25.16 -13.70
N PHE A 155 -6.47 24.68 -14.61
CA PHE A 155 -6.98 23.30 -14.58
C PHE A 155 -5.86 22.27 -14.85
N VAL A 156 -5.11 22.45 -15.95
CA VAL A 156 -4.01 21.56 -16.37
C VAL A 156 -2.84 21.66 -15.40
N ALA A 157 -2.51 22.85 -14.92
CA ALA A 157 -1.49 23.08 -13.90
C ALA A 157 -1.79 22.30 -12.62
N ARG A 158 -3.05 22.32 -12.16
CA ARG A 158 -3.48 21.54 -11.00
C ARG A 158 -3.44 20.04 -11.26
N GLU A 159 -3.78 19.60 -12.46
CA GLU A 159 -3.69 18.20 -12.88
C GLU A 159 -2.25 17.69 -12.84
N ASN A 160 -1.33 18.41 -13.50
CA ASN A 160 0.08 18.05 -13.59
C ASN A 160 0.76 18.05 -12.21
N ALA A 161 0.50 19.08 -11.39
CA ALA A 161 1.05 19.13 -10.03
C ALA A 161 0.52 18.01 -9.14
N SER A 162 -0.78 17.71 -9.24
CA SER A 162 -1.37 16.60 -8.49
C SER A 162 -0.79 15.26 -8.94
N THR A 163 -0.59 15.07 -10.24
CA THR A 163 -0.01 13.86 -10.83
C THR A 163 1.43 13.64 -10.36
N ALA A 164 2.26 14.69 -10.34
CA ALA A 164 3.62 14.62 -9.80
C ALA A 164 3.63 14.21 -8.31
N ILE A 165 2.69 14.71 -7.50
CA ILE A 165 2.55 14.33 -6.09
C ILE A 165 2.11 12.87 -5.97
N VAL A 166 1.15 12.40 -6.77
CA VAL A 166 0.72 10.98 -6.80
C VAL A 166 1.90 10.06 -7.07
N TYR A 167 2.76 10.40 -8.03
CA TYR A 167 3.95 9.63 -8.35
C TYR A 167 4.97 9.59 -7.20
N PHE A 168 5.20 10.72 -6.54
CA PHE A 168 6.05 10.75 -5.34
C PHE A 168 5.45 9.89 -4.22
N CYS A 169 4.14 9.99 -3.98
CA CYS A 169 3.43 9.17 -3.01
C CYS A 169 3.52 7.67 -3.36
N ALA A 170 3.39 7.29 -4.63
CA ALA A 170 3.54 5.89 -5.06
C ALA A 170 4.94 5.35 -4.75
N ALA A 171 5.99 6.12 -5.06
CA ALA A 171 7.36 5.77 -4.71
C ALA A 171 7.57 5.66 -3.19
N PHE A 172 7.00 6.59 -2.41
CA PHE A 172 7.08 6.58 -0.94
C PHE A 172 6.40 5.33 -0.36
N LEU A 173 5.18 5.05 -0.77
CA LEU A 173 4.40 3.90 -0.28
C LEU A 173 5.11 2.59 -0.62
N TRP A 174 5.66 2.48 -1.84
CA TRP A 174 6.47 1.34 -2.22
C TRP A 174 7.65 1.14 -1.27
N LEU A 175 8.41 2.20 -0.99
CA LEU A 175 9.61 2.13 -0.18
C LEU A 175 9.30 1.92 1.30
N ALA A 176 8.27 2.56 1.83
CA ALA A 176 7.87 2.38 3.23
C ALA A 176 7.41 0.94 3.52
N LEU A 177 6.60 0.36 2.63
CA LEU A 177 6.14 -1.02 2.76
C LEU A 177 7.27 -2.02 2.53
N PHE A 178 8.07 -1.82 1.47
CA PHE A 178 9.27 -2.63 1.24
C PHE A 178 10.21 -2.59 2.45
N TRP A 179 10.48 -1.40 3.01
CA TRP A 179 11.44 -1.25 4.09
C TRP A 179 11.05 -2.10 5.29
N ASN A 180 9.76 -2.16 5.64
CA ASN A 180 9.28 -3.02 6.72
C ASN A 180 9.50 -4.51 6.47
N LEU A 181 9.19 -4.98 5.27
CA LEU A 181 9.34 -6.38 4.92
C LEU A 181 10.82 -6.79 4.82
N GLY A 182 11.64 -5.95 4.18
CA GLY A 182 13.05 -6.21 3.89
C GLY A 182 13.98 -5.87 5.03
N PHE A 183 14.20 -4.57 5.27
CA PHE A 183 15.16 -4.09 6.27
C PHE A 183 14.62 -4.07 7.70
N ASN A 184 13.30 -3.90 7.88
CA ASN A 184 12.61 -3.70 9.14
C ASN A 184 13.30 -2.64 10.03
N GLN A 185 14.08 -3.10 11.02
CA GLN A 185 14.82 -2.27 11.96
C GLN A 185 16.30 -2.09 11.60
N TRP A 186 16.81 -2.74 10.55
CA TRP A 186 18.20 -2.60 10.10
C TRP A 186 18.48 -1.21 9.52
N PRO A 187 19.66 -0.60 9.78
CA PRO A 187 20.78 -1.05 10.63
C PRO A 187 20.67 -0.60 12.11
N TRP A 188 19.51 -0.07 12.52
CA TRP A 188 19.30 0.62 13.80
C TRP A 188 18.65 -0.25 14.87
N GLN A 189 18.87 -1.57 14.86
CA GLN A 189 18.22 -2.49 15.81
C GLN A 189 18.63 -2.21 17.27
N LYS A 190 19.82 -1.66 17.47
CA LYS A 190 20.43 -1.41 18.80
C LYS A 190 20.36 0.05 19.25
N THR A 191 19.64 0.91 18.53
CA THR A 191 19.55 2.35 18.87
C THR A 191 18.23 2.67 19.57
N SER A 192 18.12 3.90 20.10
CA SER A 192 16.87 4.39 20.68
C SER A 192 15.75 4.40 19.64
N ARG A 193 14.48 4.26 20.07
CA ARG A 193 13.32 4.28 19.16
C ARG A 193 13.31 5.56 18.31
N SER A 194 13.57 6.73 18.89
CA SER A 194 13.60 8.01 18.17
C SER A 194 14.69 8.08 17.10
N THR A 195 15.90 7.62 17.42
CA THR A 195 17.00 7.55 16.43
C THR A 195 16.63 6.60 15.31
N ARG A 196 16.09 5.42 15.63
CA ARG A 196 15.68 4.41 14.66
C ARG A 196 14.60 4.93 13.71
N THR A 197 13.51 5.50 14.22
CA THR A 197 12.41 5.96 13.38
C THR A 197 12.80 7.20 12.56
N GLY A 198 13.57 8.13 13.14
CA GLY A 198 14.10 9.29 12.44
C GLY A 198 15.06 8.91 11.30
N SER A 199 16.02 8.02 11.55
CA SER A 199 16.96 7.57 10.51
C SER A 199 16.25 6.73 9.44
N LYS A 200 15.27 5.90 9.81
CA LYS A 200 14.43 5.16 8.86
C LYS A 200 13.64 6.10 7.95
N PHE A 201 13.02 7.14 8.52
CA PHE A 201 12.30 8.15 7.75
C PHE A 201 13.21 8.85 6.74
N ILE A 202 14.39 9.31 7.17
CA ILE A 202 15.35 9.98 6.28
C ILE A 202 15.82 9.03 5.16
N ALA A 203 16.11 7.77 5.48
CA ALA A 203 16.52 6.80 4.47
C ALA A 203 15.41 6.51 3.46
N ILE A 204 14.18 6.29 3.92
CA ILE A 204 13.02 6.08 3.04
C ILE A 204 12.82 7.29 2.13
N LEU A 205 12.86 8.52 2.66
CA LEU A 205 12.73 9.73 1.85
C LEU A 205 13.86 9.88 0.83
N PHE A 206 15.10 9.63 1.22
CA PHE A 206 16.24 9.69 0.31
C PHE A 206 16.05 8.74 -0.88
N PHE A 207 15.73 7.47 -0.63
CA PHE A 207 15.50 6.50 -1.71
C PHE A 207 14.21 6.76 -2.50
N THR A 208 13.17 7.30 -1.85
CA THR A 208 11.95 7.75 -2.53
C THR A 208 12.28 8.82 -3.57
N THR A 209 13.09 9.81 -3.21
CA THR A 209 13.52 10.87 -4.15
C THR A 209 14.31 10.29 -5.31
N LEU A 210 15.25 9.36 -5.06
CA LEU A 210 16.00 8.72 -6.14
C LEU A 210 15.09 7.94 -7.10
N ILE A 211 14.11 7.22 -6.57
CA ILE A 211 13.15 6.46 -7.37
C ILE A 211 12.23 7.40 -8.14
N TYR A 212 11.78 8.49 -7.53
CA TYR A 212 11.03 9.53 -8.24
C TYR A 212 11.83 10.08 -9.42
N ILE A 213 13.09 10.45 -9.21
CA ILE A 213 13.99 10.97 -10.25
C ILE A 213 14.19 9.95 -11.38
N PHE A 214 14.26 8.66 -11.08
CA PHE A 214 14.54 7.63 -12.08
C PHE A 214 13.29 7.14 -12.83
N LEU A 215 12.15 7.04 -12.14
CA LEU A 215 10.94 6.38 -12.66
C LEU A 215 9.82 7.35 -13.07
N PHE A 216 9.80 8.58 -12.55
CA PHE A 216 8.66 9.48 -12.75
C PHE A 216 9.06 10.83 -13.31
N HIS A 217 10.16 11.40 -12.81
CA HIS A 217 10.68 12.70 -13.25
C HIS A 217 10.89 12.84 -14.77
N PRO A 218 11.41 11.83 -15.51
CA PRO A 218 11.53 11.91 -16.97
C PRO A 218 10.21 12.23 -17.65
N HIS A 219 9.14 11.51 -17.28
CA HIS A 219 7.81 11.75 -17.84
C HIS A 219 7.24 13.11 -17.42
N VAL A 220 7.37 13.49 -16.14
CA VAL A 220 6.81 14.75 -15.64
C VAL A 220 7.46 15.95 -16.35
N CYS A 221 8.74 15.90 -16.67
CA CYS A 221 9.40 16.94 -17.48
C CYS A 221 8.84 17.06 -18.90
N HIS A 222 8.29 15.97 -19.46
CA HIS A 222 7.67 15.93 -20.78
C HIS A 222 6.16 16.28 -20.77
N LEU A 223 5.53 16.47 -19.59
CA LEU A 223 4.14 16.95 -19.50
C LEU A 223 3.99 18.43 -19.88
N PHE A 224 5.10 19.15 -19.98
CA PHE A 224 5.13 20.58 -20.31
C PHE A 224 5.51 20.78 -21.77
N TYR A 225 4.92 21.79 -22.42
CA TYR A 225 5.33 22.22 -23.75
C TYR A 225 5.96 23.61 -23.72
N PRO A 226 7.23 23.78 -24.16
CA PRO A 226 8.16 22.73 -24.57
C PRO A 226 8.60 21.86 -23.37
N ALA A 227 9.07 20.65 -23.67
CA ALA A 227 9.57 19.72 -22.66
C ALA A 227 10.72 20.35 -21.85
N GLN A 228 10.79 20.02 -20.56
CA GLN A 228 11.77 20.57 -19.63
C GLN A 228 13.13 19.86 -19.75
N ASP A 229 13.72 19.86 -20.94
CA ASP A 229 14.92 19.10 -21.31
C ASP A 229 16.20 19.55 -20.59
N LYS A 230 16.14 20.64 -19.82
CA LYS A 230 17.23 21.09 -18.93
C LYS A 230 17.16 20.49 -17.54
N ALA A 231 16.00 19.95 -17.15
CA ALA A 231 15.75 19.38 -15.84
C ALA A 231 15.52 17.86 -15.88
N GLY A 232 15.00 17.34 -16.99
CA GLY A 232 14.73 15.92 -17.19
C GLY A 232 15.34 15.39 -18.47
N VAL A 233 15.50 14.07 -18.52
CA VAL A 233 15.85 13.32 -19.74
C VAL A 233 14.61 12.64 -20.29
N ALA A 234 14.68 12.16 -21.53
CA ALA A 234 13.62 11.34 -22.10
C ALA A 234 13.37 10.07 -21.25
N PRO A 235 12.12 9.60 -21.14
CA PRO A 235 11.80 8.34 -20.47
C PRO A 235 12.59 7.16 -21.04
N TRP A 236 13.47 6.57 -20.24
CA TRP A 236 14.35 5.48 -20.69
C TRP A 236 13.60 4.19 -21.05
N TRP A 237 12.32 4.08 -20.66
CA TRP A 237 11.47 2.94 -20.99
C TRP A 237 10.71 3.08 -22.30
N GLU A 238 10.68 4.28 -22.91
CA GLU A 238 9.84 4.58 -24.07
C GLU A 238 9.99 3.56 -25.21
N GLY A 239 11.23 3.20 -25.54
CA GLY A 239 11.52 2.32 -26.67
C GLY A 239 10.99 0.88 -26.53
N PHE A 240 10.96 0.32 -25.30
CA PHE A 240 10.47 -1.05 -25.09
C PHE A 240 9.05 -1.11 -24.52
N ALA A 241 8.59 -0.05 -23.85
CA ALA A 241 7.24 0.04 -23.31
C ALA A 241 6.22 0.53 -24.34
N GLY A 242 6.69 1.09 -25.47
CA GLY A 242 5.83 1.72 -26.46
C GLY A 242 5.12 2.97 -25.92
N THR A 243 5.63 3.60 -24.87
CA THR A 243 5.06 4.81 -24.28
C THR A 243 6.06 5.56 -23.42
N GLY A 244 6.10 6.88 -23.53
CA GLY A 244 6.82 7.76 -22.61
C GLY A 244 6.06 8.05 -21.31
N SER A 245 4.85 7.49 -21.13
CA SER A 245 4.03 7.70 -19.94
C SER A 245 4.65 7.08 -18.69
N ALA A 246 4.59 7.79 -17.55
CA ALA A 246 4.96 7.21 -16.24
C ALA A 246 3.97 6.15 -15.75
N PHE A 247 2.90 5.88 -16.49
CA PHE A 247 2.04 4.73 -16.24
C PHE A 247 2.81 3.40 -16.30
N PHE A 248 3.88 3.31 -17.11
CA PHE A 248 4.83 2.18 -17.04
C PHE A 248 5.35 1.99 -15.61
N SER A 249 5.92 3.05 -15.03
CA SER A 249 6.49 3.04 -13.70
C SER A 249 5.44 2.78 -12.63
N LEU A 250 4.23 3.33 -12.77
CA LEU A 250 3.14 3.06 -11.84
C LEU A 250 2.69 1.59 -11.92
N GLY A 251 2.55 1.03 -13.13
CA GLY A 251 2.28 -0.39 -13.36
C GLY A 251 3.33 -1.29 -12.69
N LEU A 252 4.60 -0.96 -12.84
CA LEU A 252 5.72 -1.68 -12.22
C LEU A 252 5.70 -1.59 -10.68
N VAL A 253 5.50 -0.38 -10.14
CA VAL A 253 5.49 -0.14 -8.69
C VAL A 253 4.34 -0.89 -8.04
N LEU A 254 3.12 -0.79 -8.57
CA LEU A 254 1.95 -1.47 -8.02
C LEU A 254 2.06 -2.99 -8.17
N SER A 255 2.60 -3.48 -9.29
CA SER A 255 2.88 -4.91 -9.48
C SER A 255 3.92 -5.44 -8.48
N SER A 256 4.94 -4.65 -8.16
CA SER A 256 5.92 -5.00 -7.13
C SER A 256 5.30 -4.96 -5.72
N LEU A 257 4.40 -4.02 -5.47
CA LEU A 257 3.64 -3.91 -4.22
C LEU A 257 2.73 -5.11 -3.96
N VAL A 258 2.16 -5.74 -4.99
CA VAL A 258 1.40 -7.00 -4.84
C VAL A 258 2.24 -8.03 -4.11
N TRP A 259 3.50 -8.23 -4.54
CA TRP A 259 4.38 -9.22 -3.92
C TRP A 259 4.85 -8.81 -2.53
N ILE A 260 5.06 -7.52 -2.27
CA ILE A 260 5.37 -7.03 -0.92
C ILE A 260 4.19 -7.30 0.01
N VAL A 261 2.99 -6.91 -0.38
CA VAL A 261 1.76 -7.07 0.42
C VAL A 261 1.40 -8.55 0.61
N PHE A 262 1.50 -9.36 -0.43
CA PHE A 262 1.23 -10.80 -0.32
C PHE A 262 2.24 -11.47 0.62
N SER A 263 3.52 -11.16 0.46
CA SER A 263 4.55 -11.70 1.34
C SER A 263 4.34 -11.31 2.79
N ASP A 264 4.02 -10.04 3.05
CA ASP A 264 3.83 -9.52 4.40
C ASP A 264 2.53 -10.03 5.04
N LEU A 265 1.40 -9.82 4.38
CA LEU A 265 0.07 -10.08 4.95
C LEU A 265 -0.36 -11.54 4.84
N LEU A 266 -0.10 -12.19 3.70
CA LEU A 266 -0.63 -13.52 3.38
C LEU A 266 0.39 -14.63 3.71
N TRP A 267 1.68 -14.35 3.55
CA TRP A 267 2.76 -15.35 3.66
C TRP A 267 3.62 -15.21 4.92
N GLU A 268 3.23 -14.35 5.87
CA GLU A 268 3.89 -14.23 7.18
C GLU A 268 5.38 -13.81 7.07
N GLY A 269 5.70 -13.02 6.04
CA GLY A 269 7.04 -12.50 5.74
C GLY A 269 7.94 -13.46 4.96
N TYR A 270 7.47 -14.66 4.60
CA TYR A 270 8.23 -15.60 3.77
C TYR A 270 8.20 -15.24 2.28
N PRO A 271 9.21 -15.66 1.49
CA PRO A 271 10.41 -16.40 1.87
C PRO A 271 11.48 -15.55 2.58
N TRP A 272 11.32 -14.22 2.58
CA TRP A 272 12.32 -13.24 3.01
C TRP A 272 12.77 -13.41 4.46
N LYS A 273 11.86 -13.84 5.33
CA LYS A 273 12.12 -14.14 6.74
C LYS A 273 13.27 -15.15 6.95
N LYS A 274 13.54 -16.04 5.98
CA LYS A 274 14.66 -16.99 6.06
C LYS A 274 16.05 -16.33 6.05
N LEU A 275 16.13 -15.07 5.62
CA LEU A 275 17.39 -14.31 5.55
C LEU A 275 17.65 -13.49 6.84
N GLU A 276 16.80 -13.63 7.83
CA GLU A 276 17.02 -13.08 9.17
C GLU A 276 18.14 -13.84 9.87
N LYS A 277 18.96 -13.11 10.64
CA LYS A 277 19.98 -13.69 11.52
C LYS A 277 19.62 -13.34 12.95
N ASN A 278 19.52 -14.36 13.80
CA ASN A 278 19.14 -14.21 15.21
C ASN A 278 17.80 -13.45 15.41
N GLY A 279 16.82 -13.69 14.54
CA GLY A 279 15.52 -12.99 14.59
C GLY A 279 15.55 -11.52 14.15
N HIS A 280 16.68 -11.04 13.62
CA HIS A 280 16.82 -9.67 13.13
C HIS A 280 17.01 -9.62 11.62
N SER A 281 16.43 -8.60 11.00
CA SER A 281 16.63 -8.29 9.59
C SER A 281 18.07 -7.86 9.32
N THR A 282 18.56 -8.20 8.13
CA THR A 282 19.95 -7.99 7.70
C THR A 282 20.00 -7.14 6.43
N PHE A 283 21.17 -6.59 6.11
CA PHE A 283 21.39 -5.91 4.83
C PHE A 283 21.02 -6.79 3.63
N VAL A 284 21.47 -8.06 3.66
CA VAL A 284 21.21 -9.05 2.61
C VAL A 284 19.71 -9.30 2.46
N LYS A 285 18.97 -9.45 3.57
CA LYS A 285 17.50 -9.58 3.52
C LYS A 285 16.88 -8.40 2.79
N GLY A 286 17.24 -7.17 3.16
CA GLY A 286 16.67 -5.98 2.51
C GLY A 286 16.94 -5.94 1.00
N ILE A 287 18.19 -6.15 0.56
CA ILE A 287 18.53 -6.15 -0.86
C ILE A 287 17.83 -7.28 -1.63
N VAL A 288 17.85 -8.50 -1.09
CA VAL A 288 17.21 -9.65 -1.75
C VAL A 288 15.69 -9.49 -1.80
N THR A 289 15.06 -8.96 -0.75
CA THR A 289 13.63 -8.63 -0.78
C THR A 289 13.33 -7.57 -1.84
N PHE A 290 14.14 -6.51 -1.95
CA PHE A 290 13.90 -5.42 -2.91
C PHE A 290 13.98 -5.94 -4.35
N VAL A 291 15.10 -6.59 -4.68
CA VAL A 291 15.34 -7.13 -6.02
C VAL A 291 14.34 -8.24 -6.32
N GLY A 292 14.05 -9.10 -5.36
CA GLY A 292 13.11 -10.21 -5.50
C GLY A 292 11.69 -9.72 -5.80
N THR A 293 11.15 -8.76 -5.04
CA THR A 293 9.80 -8.24 -5.30
C THR A 293 9.73 -7.38 -6.55
N LEU A 294 10.81 -6.69 -6.93
CA LEU A 294 10.89 -5.95 -8.19
C LEU A 294 10.88 -6.87 -9.41
N VAL A 295 11.69 -7.94 -9.40
CA VAL A 295 11.71 -8.95 -10.48
C VAL A 295 10.35 -9.65 -10.61
N LEU A 296 9.76 -10.05 -9.48
CA LEU A 296 8.42 -10.62 -9.48
C LEU A 296 7.37 -9.61 -9.96
N GLY A 297 7.54 -8.33 -9.64
CA GLY A 297 6.70 -7.23 -10.14
C GLY A 297 6.78 -7.08 -11.65
N PHE A 298 7.98 -7.11 -12.24
CA PHE A 298 8.18 -7.13 -13.69
C PHE A 298 7.53 -8.34 -14.37
N VAL A 299 7.71 -9.53 -13.81
CA VAL A 299 7.09 -10.77 -14.33
C VAL A 299 5.57 -10.66 -14.27
N PHE A 300 5.02 -10.16 -13.17
CA PHE A 300 3.58 -9.99 -13.02
C PHE A 300 3.00 -8.95 -13.98
N LEU A 301 3.67 -7.80 -14.15
CA LEU A 301 3.31 -6.79 -15.14
C LEU A 301 3.31 -7.41 -16.56
N TYR A 302 4.36 -8.13 -16.92
CA TYR A 302 4.45 -8.81 -18.22
C TYR A 302 3.28 -9.78 -18.44
N ILE A 303 2.96 -10.61 -17.45
CA ILE A 303 1.82 -11.55 -17.51
C ILE A 303 0.51 -10.79 -17.75
N LEU A 304 0.27 -9.68 -17.04
CA LEU A 304 -0.94 -8.87 -17.25
C LEU A 304 -0.99 -8.29 -18.66
N LEU A 305 0.12 -7.76 -19.19
CA LEU A 305 0.18 -7.24 -20.56
C LEU A 305 -0.10 -8.34 -21.61
N GLN A 306 0.38 -9.58 -21.39
CA GLN A 306 0.05 -10.71 -22.25
C GLN A 306 -1.44 -11.07 -22.19
N ILE A 307 -2.03 -11.09 -20.99
CA ILE A 307 -3.48 -11.28 -20.84
C ILE A 307 -4.24 -10.19 -21.59
N PHE A 308 -3.83 -8.93 -21.48
CA PHE A 308 -4.48 -7.82 -22.16
C PHE A 308 -4.38 -7.93 -23.68
N THR A 309 -3.24 -8.40 -24.19
CA THR A 309 -3.06 -8.68 -25.62
C THR A 309 -4.01 -9.77 -26.12
N VAL A 310 -4.27 -10.80 -25.31
CA VAL A 310 -5.24 -11.85 -25.66
C VAL A 310 -6.69 -11.33 -25.65
N VAL A 311 -7.01 -10.39 -24.77
CA VAL A 311 -8.39 -9.89 -24.59
C VAL A 311 -8.75 -8.78 -25.59
N TRP A 312 -7.78 -7.94 -25.95
CA TRP A 312 -8.01 -6.68 -26.66
C TRP A 312 -6.99 -6.46 -27.79
N ASP A 313 -6.35 -7.51 -28.26
CA ASP A 313 -5.31 -7.48 -29.30
C ASP A 313 -4.06 -6.64 -28.92
N GLU A 314 -3.09 -6.61 -29.83
CA GLU A 314 -1.82 -5.91 -29.64
C GLU A 314 -2.02 -4.39 -29.56
N ALA A 315 -1.48 -3.79 -28.49
CA ALA A 315 -1.49 -2.34 -28.34
C ALA A 315 -0.47 -1.68 -29.28
N PHE A 316 -0.78 -0.49 -29.78
CA PHE A 316 0.10 0.25 -30.69
C PHE A 316 0.25 1.71 -30.25
N MET A 317 1.38 2.31 -30.60
CA MET A 317 1.68 3.69 -30.22
C MET A 317 0.74 4.69 -30.87
N GLY A 318 0.18 5.58 -30.07
CA GLY A 318 -0.87 6.53 -30.49
C GLY A 318 -2.28 5.93 -30.51
N GLY A 319 -2.43 4.63 -30.20
CA GLY A 319 -3.72 4.01 -29.93
C GLY A 319 -4.42 4.69 -28.76
N GLN A 320 -5.73 4.84 -28.84
CA GLN A 320 -6.52 5.40 -27.76
C GLN A 320 -7.03 4.27 -26.87
N TYR A 321 -7.14 4.54 -25.57
CA TYR A 321 -7.84 3.66 -24.64
C TYR A 321 -7.25 2.25 -24.60
N THR A 322 -8.03 1.20 -24.81
CA THR A 322 -7.55 -0.18 -24.80
C THR A 322 -6.40 -0.40 -25.78
N ASP A 323 -6.34 0.33 -26.87
CA ASP A 323 -5.34 0.13 -27.91
C ASP A 323 -4.02 0.86 -27.59
N GLY A 324 -4.03 1.71 -26.57
CA GLY A 324 -2.90 2.52 -26.12
C GLY A 324 -2.02 1.78 -25.10
N PRO A 325 -0.69 1.69 -25.33
CA PRO A 325 0.23 1.05 -24.39
C PRO A 325 0.29 1.75 -23.02
N ASP A 326 0.12 3.07 -22.96
CA ASP A 326 0.01 3.82 -21.71
C ASP A 326 -1.18 3.35 -20.86
N TRP A 327 -2.35 3.16 -21.48
CA TRP A 327 -3.53 2.63 -20.82
C TRP A 327 -3.30 1.21 -20.30
N ARG A 328 -2.66 0.33 -21.08
CA ARG A 328 -2.33 -1.04 -20.65
C ARG A 328 -1.49 -1.04 -19.37
N MET A 329 -0.53 -0.12 -19.28
CA MET A 329 0.35 -0.01 -18.12
C MET A 329 -0.38 0.49 -16.86
N ILE A 330 -1.22 1.52 -16.98
CA ILE A 330 -2.03 1.98 -15.83
C ILE A 330 -3.09 0.95 -15.45
N HIS A 331 -3.68 0.24 -16.41
CA HIS A 331 -4.66 -0.79 -16.13
C HIS A 331 -4.03 -1.99 -15.40
N ALA A 332 -2.78 -2.33 -15.71
CA ALA A 332 -2.03 -3.30 -14.91
C ALA A 332 -1.85 -2.82 -13.46
N ALA A 333 -1.57 -1.53 -13.25
CA ALA A 333 -1.49 -0.93 -11.92
C ALA A 333 -2.83 -1.03 -11.16
N GLU A 334 -3.95 -0.80 -11.85
CA GLU A 334 -5.30 -0.92 -11.29
C GLU A 334 -5.63 -2.35 -10.86
N VAL A 335 -5.36 -3.34 -11.71
CA VAL A 335 -5.53 -4.76 -11.40
C VAL A 335 -4.70 -5.15 -10.19
N ALA A 336 -3.43 -4.73 -10.15
CA ALA A 336 -2.56 -4.92 -8.99
C ALA A 336 -3.13 -4.27 -7.73
N GLY A 337 -3.67 -3.05 -7.83
CA GLY A 337 -4.36 -2.35 -6.75
C GLY A 337 -5.56 -3.12 -6.19
N PHE A 338 -6.39 -3.72 -7.05
CA PHE A 338 -7.50 -4.57 -6.60
C PHE A 338 -7.03 -5.82 -5.85
N PHE A 339 -5.93 -6.43 -6.29
CA PHE A 339 -5.34 -7.60 -5.63
C PHE A 339 -4.79 -7.24 -4.25
N ILE A 340 -4.13 -6.07 -4.14
CA ILE A 340 -3.69 -5.51 -2.86
C ILE A 340 -4.88 -5.29 -1.93
N LEU A 341 -5.95 -4.62 -2.41
CA LEU A 341 -7.14 -4.38 -1.61
C LEU A 341 -7.77 -5.69 -1.10
N ALA A 342 -7.89 -6.70 -1.97
CA ALA A 342 -8.39 -8.01 -1.58
C ALA A 342 -7.53 -8.68 -0.51
N ALA A 343 -6.20 -8.56 -0.59
CA ALA A 343 -5.29 -9.10 0.43
C ALA A 343 -5.48 -8.42 1.80
N PHE A 344 -5.64 -7.09 1.82
CA PHE A 344 -5.97 -6.35 3.04
C PHE A 344 -7.33 -6.80 3.61
N ILE A 345 -8.34 -6.96 2.75
CA ILE A 345 -9.67 -7.42 3.17
C ILE A 345 -9.58 -8.81 3.82
N LEU A 346 -8.90 -9.75 3.15
CA LEU A 346 -8.71 -11.12 3.63
C LEU A 346 -7.99 -11.14 4.98
N ARG A 347 -6.93 -10.35 5.11
CA ARG A 347 -6.13 -10.24 6.33
C ARG A 347 -6.94 -9.70 7.50
N HIS A 348 -7.62 -8.57 7.33
CA HIS A 348 -8.19 -7.82 8.44
C HIS A 348 -9.63 -8.21 8.81
N TYR A 349 -10.43 -8.69 7.84
CA TYR A 349 -11.83 -9.03 8.09
C TYR A 349 -12.10 -10.52 8.10
N PHE A 350 -11.22 -11.34 7.51
CA PHE A 350 -11.42 -12.79 7.39
C PHE A 350 -10.32 -13.62 8.04
N ASN A 351 -9.57 -13.03 8.99
CA ASN A 351 -8.53 -13.73 9.75
C ASN A 351 -7.48 -14.44 8.88
N ASN A 352 -7.19 -13.87 7.71
CA ASN A 352 -6.30 -14.45 6.74
C ASN A 352 -6.66 -15.90 6.37
N PHE A 353 -7.95 -16.21 6.27
CA PHE A 353 -8.42 -17.54 5.90
C PHE A 353 -7.86 -17.96 4.51
N PRO A 354 -7.51 -19.25 4.30
CA PRO A 354 -7.52 -20.36 5.25
C PRO A 354 -6.28 -20.41 6.14
N ASN A 355 -6.42 -21.07 7.29
CA ASN A 355 -5.37 -21.24 8.29
C ASN A 355 -4.92 -22.70 8.36
N PHE A 356 -4.44 -23.25 7.23
CA PHE A 356 -3.86 -24.60 7.19
C PHE A 356 -2.56 -24.69 8.00
N SER A 357 -2.19 -25.89 8.44
CA SER A 357 -0.95 -26.14 9.19
C SER A 357 0.32 -25.91 8.34
N SER A 358 0.28 -26.27 7.06
CA SER A 358 1.40 -26.05 6.14
C SER A 358 1.47 -24.59 5.69
N LEU A 359 2.64 -23.96 5.91
CA LEU A 359 2.91 -22.58 5.51
C LEU A 359 2.67 -22.33 4.02
N TRP A 360 3.22 -23.19 3.16
CA TRP A 360 3.13 -23.01 1.72
C TRP A 360 1.71 -23.26 1.21
N ALA A 361 0.99 -24.23 1.80
CA ALA A 361 -0.39 -24.49 1.44
C ALA A 361 -1.30 -23.30 1.79
N ARG A 362 -1.19 -22.73 3.00
CA ARG A 362 -1.98 -21.54 3.37
C ARG A 362 -1.57 -20.32 2.56
N ALA A 363 -0.28 -20.10 2.31
CA ALA A 363 0.21 -18.98 1.52
C ALA A 363 -0.35 -19.01 0.09
N ALA A 364 -0.25 -20.17 -0.58
CA ALA A 364 -0.79 -20.37 -1.92
C ALA A 364 -2.32 -20.18 -1.96
N ALA A 365 -3.05 -20.79 -1.03
CA ALA A 365 -4.50 -20.67 -0.97
C ALA A 365 -4.97 -19.23 -0.71
N ARG A 366 -4.33 -18.51 0.22
CA ARG A 366 -4.60 -17.10 0.50
C ARG A 366 -4.33 -16.22 -0.72
N SER A 367 -3.26 -16.47 -1.46
CA SER A 367 -2.97 -15.74 -2.70
C SER A 367 -4.02 -15.98 -3.78
N VAL A 368 -4.45 -17.24 -3.97
CA VAL A 368 -5.55 -17.55 -4.91
C VAL A 368 -6.84 -16.84 -4.52
N ILE A 369 -7.18 -16.84 -3.22
CA ILE A 369 -8.35 -16.12 -2.71
C ILE A 369 -8.22 -14.61 -2.90
N ALA A 370 -7.04 -14.03 -2.65
CA ALA A 370 -6.81 -12.60 -2.86
C ALA A 370 -6.92 -12.22 -4.35
N VAL A 371 -6.39 -13.05 -5.26
CA VAL A 371 -6.56 -12.85 -6.71
C VAL A 371 -8.02 -12.96 -7.10
N ALA A 372 -8.73 -14.01 -6.67
CA ALA A 372 -10.16 -14.18 -6.96
C ALA A 372 -11.00 -13.02 -6.41
N GLY A 373 -10.75 -12.60 -5.16
CA GLY A 373 -11.40 -11.45 -4.54
C GLY A 373 -11.09 -10.14 -5.27
N GLY A 374 -9.84 -9.95 -5.70
CA GLY A 374 -9.44 -8.81 -6.50
C GLY A 374 -10.11 -8.78 -7.88
N MET A 375 -10.30 -9.95 -8.52
CA MET A 375 -11.09 -10.05 -9.74
C MET A 375 -12.58 -9.75 -9.51
N LEU A 376 -13.16 -10.14 -8.37
CA LEU A 376 -14.53 -9.74 -8.03
C LEU A 376 -14.65 -8.21 -7.86
N ILE A 377 -13.65 -7.57 -7.24
CA ILE A 377 -13.60 -6.12 -7.12
C ILE A 377 -13.46 -5.46 -8.49
N TYR A 378 -12.58 -5.99 -9.35
CA TYR A 378 -12.42 -5.55 -10.74
C TYR A 378 -13.76 -5.61 -11.50
N LEU A 379 -14.42 -6.77 -11.46
CA LEU A 379 -15.71 -6.98 -12.11
C LEU A 379 -16.76 -6.02 -11.56
N PHE A 380 -16.82 -5.81 -10.24
CA PHE A 380 -17.70 -4.82 -9.63
C PHE A 380 -17.42 -3.41 -10.17
N TYR A 381 -16.16 -2.97 -10.17
CA TYR A 381 -15.78 -1.61 -10.55
C TYR A 381 -16.13 -1.28 -12.01
N PHE A 382 -16.03 -2.26 -12.92
CA PHE A 382 -16.37 -2.08 -14.33
C PHE A 382 -17.82 -2.49 -14.66
N SER A 383 -18.59 -2.96 -13.69
CA SER A 383 -20.01 -3.32 -13.85
C SER A 383 -20.95 -2.11 -13.78
N PRO A 384 -22.21 -2.25 -14.24
CA PRO A 384 -23.25 -1.24 -14.03
C PRO A 384 -23.51 -0.86 -12.57
N LEU A 385 -23.20 -1.74 -11.61
CA LEU A 385 -23.38 -1.43 -10.18
C LEU A 385 -22.49 -0.28 -9.75
N ALA A 386 -21.27 -0.17 -10.28
CA ALA A 386 -20.36 0.91 -9.96
C ALA A 386 -20.88 2.27 -10.46
N THR A 387 -21.70 2.30 -11.52
CA THR A 387 -22.39 3.54 -11.93
C THR A 387 -23.34 4.02 -10.83
N PHE A 388 -24.07 3.13 -10.17
CA PHE A 388 -24.93 3.51 -9.05
C PHE A 388 -24.12 3.98 -7.83
N PHE A 389 -23.11 3.20 -7.41
CA PHE A 389 -22.37 3.51 -6.19
C PHE A 389 -21.38 4.67 -6.36
N LEU A 390 -20.70 4.74 -7.49
CA LEU A 390 -19.56 5.65 -7.70
C LEU A 390 -19.87 6.79 -8.69
N ALA A 391 -21.06 6.78 -9.32
CA ALA A 391 -21.45 7.73 -10.37
C ALA A 391 -20.46 7.77 -11.56
N LYS A 392 -19.85 6.62 -11.87
CA LYS A 392 -18.96 6.46 -13.02
C LYS A 392 -19.69 6.00 -14.28
N VAL A 393 -19.12 6.29 -15.44
CA VAL A 393 -19.60 5.78 -16.73
C VAL A 393 -19.23 4.30 -16.85
N GLN A 394 -20.15 3.47 -17.33
CA GLN A 394 -19.88 2.04 -17.51
C GLN A 394 -18.83 1.80 -18.61
N GLY A 395 -18.02 0.75 -18.42
CA GLY A 395 -17.11 0.23 -19.44
C GLY A 395 -15.64 0.42 -19.08
N PHE A 396 -14.79 -0.16 -19.94
CA PHE A 396 -13.34 -0.03 -19.83
C PHE A 396 -12.86 1.25 -20.50
N ALA A 397 -11.70 1.72 -20.05
CA ALA A 397 -10.93 2.78 -20.70
C ALA A 397 -11.70 4.09 -20.91
N GLN A 398 -12.50 4.50 -19.92
CA GLN A 398 -13.12 5.82 -19.92
C GLN A 398 -12.07 6.89 -19.57
N PRO A 399 -11.95 7.99 -20.33
CA PRO A 399 -10.87 8.99 -20.20
C PRO A 399 -10.78 9.74 -18.85
N GLY A 400 -11.76 9.57 -17.95
CA GLY A 400 -11.73 10.13 -16.60
C GLY A 400 -11.68 9.08 -15.49
N ASP A 401 -11.71 7.79 -15.82
CA ASP A 401 -11.78 6.73 -14.82
C ASP A 401 -10.40 6.40 -14.25
N THR A 402 -10.26 6.63 -12.95
CA THR A 402 -9.10 6.33 -12.13
C THR A 402 -9.51 5.41 -10.97
N PRO A 403 -9.60 4.09 -11.18
CA PRO A 403 -9.97 3.11 -10.15
C PRO A 403 -9.05 3.13 -8.93
N LEU A 404 -7.78 3.48 -9.13
CA LEU A 404 -6.80 3.61 -8.05
C LEU A 404 -7.24 4.62 -6.98
N VAL A 405 -7.96 5.69 -7.34
CA VAL A 405 -8.47 6.65 -6.35
C VAL A 405 -9.39 5.96 -5.35
N TRP A 406 -10.31 5.14 -5.86
CA TRP A 406 -11.25 4.39 -5.03
C TRP A 406 -10.54 3.33 -4.20
N VAL A 407 -9.61 2.59 -4.82
CA VAL A 407 -8.80 1.57 -4.14
C VAL A 407 -8.00 2.17 -2.98
N LEU A 408 -7.31 3.29 -3.19
CA LEU A 408 -6.50 3.94 -2.16
C LEU A 408 -7.35 4.56 -1.06
N LEU A 409 -8.54 5.09 -1.39
CA LEU A 409 -9.50 5.53 -0.37
C LEU A 409 -9.90 4.35 0.50
N PHE A 410 -10.26 3.23 -0.12
CA PHE A 410 -10.65 2.02 0.59
C PHE A 410 -9.54 1.52 1.51
N LEU A 411 -8.32 1.39 0.98
CA LEU A 411 -7.14 0.99 1.75
C LEU A 411 -6.88 1.94 2.92
N SER A 412 -7.02 3.25 2.71
CA SER A 412 -6.85 4.25 3.77
C SER A 412 -7.86 4.03 4.91
N ILE A 413 -9.12 3.76 4.60
CA ILE A 413 -10.15 3.50 5.62
C ILE A 413 -9.94 2.15 6.31
N ILE A 414 -9.48 1.11 5.59
CA ILE A 414 -9.10 -0.17 6.21
C ILE A 414 -7.96 0.04 7.21
N LEU A 415 -6.92 0.79 6.82
CA LEU A 415 -5.77 1.05 7.69
C LEU A 415 -6.15 1.92 8.88
N VAL A 416 -6.96 2.97 8.70
CA VAL A 416 -7.49 3.76 9.83
C VAL A 416 -8.26 2.87 10.79
N HIS A 417 -9.18 2.05 10.28
CA HIS A 417 -9.97 1.15 11.11
C HIS A 417 -9.11 0.12 11.85
N ASN A 418 -8.10 -0.45 11.19
CA ASN A 418 -7.24 -1.47 11.79
C ASN A 418 -6.18 -0.90 12.75
N GLU A 419 -5.45 0.13 12.32
CA GLU A 419 -4.25 0.65 13.01
C GLU A 419 -4.59 1.75 14.03
N PHE A 420 -5.65 2.53 13.79
CA PHE A 420 -6.02 3.64 14.67
C PHE A 420 -7.17 3.27 15.61
N PHE A 421 -8.20 2.59 15.10
CA PHE A 421 -9.39 2.22 15.87
C PHE A 421 -9.36 0.79 16.44
N ASP A 422 -8.26 0.06 16.28
CA ASP A 422 -8.11 -1.33 16.76
C ASP A 422 -9.25 -2.29 16.33
N ARG A 423 -9.88 -2.03 15.17
CA ARG A 423 -11.07 -2.74 14.64
C ARG A 423 -12.37 -2.52 15.42
N TRP A 424 -12.48 -1.42 16.16
CA TRP A 424 -13.72 -1.00 16.83
C TRP A 424 -14.82 -0.69 15.79
N PRO A 425 -16.10 -1.05 16.02
CA PRO A 425 -16.71 -1.53 17.26
C PRO A 425 -16.65 -3.03 17.51
N LEU A 426 -16.47 -3.83 16.46
CA LEU A 426 -16.46 -5.29 16.57
C LEU A 426 -15.04 -5.79 16.78
N ASN A 427 -14.40 -5.33 17.88
CA ASN A 427 -13.03 -5.69 18.25
C ASN A 427 -12.82 -7.21 18.16
N GLN A 428 -11.91 -7.62 17.29
CA GLN A 428 -11.44 -8.98 17.18
C GLN A 428 -10.02 -9.02 17.75
N LYS A 429 -9.89 -9.04 19.08
CA LYS A 429 -8.58 -9.26 19.70
C LYS A 429 -8.10 -10.66 19.31
N GLN A 430 -7.26 -10.75 18.28
CA GLN A 430 -6.40 -11.90 18.09
C GLN A 430 -5.39 -11.87 19.24
N LYS A 431 -5.44 -12.87 20.14
CA LYS A 431 -4.28 -13.16 20.98
C LYS A 431 -3.17 -13.62 20.04
N VAL A 432 -2.31 -12.69 19.63
CA VAL A 432 -1.02 -13.04 19.02
C VAL A 432 -0.22 -13.69 20.14
N GLN A 433 -0.08 -15.02 20.08
CA GLN A 433 0.92 -15.71 20.89
C GLN A 433 2.28 -15.23 20.37
N SER A 434 2.95 -14.40 21.18
CA SER A 434 4.33 -13.95 20.98
C SER A 434 5.31 -15.08 21.16
#